data_AF-W9DPW1-F1
#
_entry.id   AF-W9DPW1-F1
#
_cell.length_a   1.000
_cell.length_b   1.000
_cell.length_c   1.000
_cell.angle_alpha   90.00
_cell.angle_beta   90.00
_cell.angle_gamma   90.00
#
_symmetry.space_group_name_H-M   'P 1'
#
loop_
_entity.id
_entity.type
_entity.pdbx_description
1 polymer ?
#
loop_
_entity_poly.entity_id
_entity_poly.type
_entity_poly.pdbx_seq_one_letter_code
_entity_poly.pdbx_strand_id
1 'polypeptide(L)'
;MDATILLLVIFLLFVTAGFVKRLILIAIVRRKLDFLNRYSSIYCEFAETYSTNFDSLLYLWLTNKASEIQQTLRYFEVNSKIPLIKPVITNPQLISRILPAMKYGTVNTGRVNSSYNTLLCCKNSMEELMESLHNDLRKPFKLSLSGILYFVSLPVLMMFWLNLISESMFYRIISSYEFRLANILTCLICLITSSIIMFDGFGGEFLGNL
;
A
#
# COMPACT_ATOMS: atom_id res chain seq x y z
N MET A 1 23.14 -16.44 29.64
CA MET A 1 22.09 -16.36 28.61
C MET A 1 22.69 -15.53 27.51
N ASP A 2 23.18 -16.21 26.48
CA ASP A 2 24.23 -15.68 25.63
C ASP A 2 23.69 -14.56 24.75
N ALA A 3 24.48 -13.51 24.54
CA ALA A 3 24.08 -12.34 23.76
C ALA A 3 23.54 -12.71 22.37
N THR A 4 24.00 -13.85 21.83
CA THR A 4 23.53 -14.48 20.59
C THR A 4 22.06 -14.90 20.64
N ILE A 5 21.62 -15.50 21.75
CA ILE A 5 20.22 -15.93 21.96
C ILE A 5 19.32 -14.70 22.03
N LEU A 6 19.74 -13.66 22.75
CA LEU A 6 18.98 -12.42 22.87
C LEU A 6 18.84 -11.70 21.51
N LEU A 7 19.91 -11.65 20.72
CA LEU A 7 19.89 -11.06 19.37
C LEU A 7 18.98 -11.85 18.42
N LEU A 8 18.98 -13.18 18.50
CA LEU A 8 18.11 -14.04 17.69
C LEU A 8 16.63 -13.83 18.04
N VAL A 9 16.29 -13.69 19.32
CA VAL A 9 14.93 -13.40 19.78
C VAL A 9 14.46 -12.04 19.26
N ILE A 10 15.30 -11.01 19.34
CA ILE A 10 14.98 -9.67 18.82
C ILE A 10 14.78 -9.69 17.30
N PHE A 11 15.64 -10.38 16.57
CA PHE A 11 15.51 -10.53 15.12
C PHE A 11 14.18 -11.22 14.75
N LEU A 12 13.82 -12.29 15.46
CA LEU A 12 12.58 -13.03 15.24
C LEU A 12 11.34 -12.17 15.54
N LEU A 13 11.42 -11.30 16.55
CA LEU A 13 10.38 -10.32 16.86
C LEU A 13 10.18 -9.30 15.71
N PHE A 14 11.25 -8.80 15.10
CA PHE A 14 11.13 -7.91 13.95
C PHE A 14 10.57 -8.61 12.71
N VAL A 15 10.99 -9.85 12.45
CA VAL A 15 10.47 -10.65 11.32
C VAL A 15 8.97 -10.88 11.48
N THR A 16 8.53 -11.30 12.67
CA THR A 16 7.10 -11.56 12.95
C THR A 16 6.26 -10.27 12.86
N ALA A 17 6.73 -9.16 13.41
CA ALA A 17 6.05 -7.87 13.26
C ALA A 17 5.93 -7.42 11.79
N GLY A 18 6.99 -7.55 11.01
CA GLY A 18 6.99 -7.25 9.58
C GLY A 18 6.05 -8.17 8.78
N PHE A 19 5.96 -9.44 9.17
CA PHE A 19 5.04 -10.43 8.58
C PHE A 19 3.58 -10.07 8.85
N VAL A 20 3.21 -9.78 10.10
CA VAL A 20 1.84 -9.38 10.48
C VAL A 20 1.42 -8.12 9.73
N LYS A 21 2.27 -7.08 9.71
CA LYS A 21 2.00 -5.84 8.96
C LYS A 21 1.74 -6.12 7.48
N ARG A 22 2.49 -7.04 6.88
CA ARG A 22 2.34 -7.39 5.47
C ARG A 22 1.07 -8.19 5.20
N LEU A 23 0.67 -9.09 6.10
CA LEU A 23 -0.60 -9.80 6.02
C LEU A 23 -1.80 -8.84 6.09
N ILE A 24 -1.76 -7.86 7.00
CA ILE A 24 -2.79 -6.82 7.09
C ILE A 24 -2.88 -6.04 5.78
N LEU A 25 -1.74 -5.65 5.21
CA LEU A 25 -1.69 -4.93 3.94
C LEU A 25 -2.28 -5.76 2.79
N ILE A 26 -1.97 -7.06 2.71
CA ILE A 26 -2.55 -7.97 1.72
C ILE A 26 -4.07 -8.06 1.89
N ALA A 27 -4.57 -8.17 3.13
CA ALA A 27 -6.01 -8.20 3.40
C ALA A 27 -6.72 -6.90 2.98
N ILE A 28 -6.08 -5.75 3.15
CA ILE A 28 -6.59 -4.44 2.69
C ILE A 28 -6.62 -4.38 1.16
N VAL A 29 -5.51 -4.72 0.50
CA VAL A 29 -5.41 -4.71 -0.97
C VAL A 29 -6.42 -5.66 -1.59
N ARG A 30 -6.58 -6.87 -1.04
CA ARG A 30 -7.58 -7.84 -1.49
C ARG A 30 -9.00 -7.29 -1.40
N ARG A 31 -9.36 -6.68 -0.27
CA ARG A 31 -10.69 -6.03 -0.11
C ARG A 31 -10.94 -4.95 -1.16
N LYS A 32 -9.92 -4.13 -1.46
CA LYS A 32 -10.01 -3.08 -2.49
C LYS A 32 -10.13 -3.65 -3.90
N LEU A 33 -9.41 -4.73 -4.19
CA LEU A 33 -9.48 -5.43 -5.47
C LEU A 33 -10.84 -6.10 -5.67
N ASP A 34 -11.40 -6.72 -4.63
CA ASP A 34 -12.75 -7.28 -4.66
C ASP A 34 -13.81 -6.20 -4.92
N PHE A 35 -13.68 -5.03 -4.30
CA PHE A 35 -14.52 -3.86 -4.57
C PHE A 35 -14.39 -3.39 -6.02
N LEU A 36 -13.16 -3.24 -6.53
CA LEU A 36 -12.88 -2.81 -7.90
C LEU A 36 -13.48 -3.78 -8.93
N ASN A 37 -13.36 -5.09 -8.70
CA ASN A 37 -13.94 -6.12 -9.56
C ASN A 37 -15.47 -6.00 -9.62
N ARG A 38 -16.14 -5.86 -8.47
CA ARG A 38 -17.59 -5.66 -8.42
C ARG A 38 -18.01 -4.37 -9.11
N TYR A 39 -17.32 -3.27 -8.83
CA TYR A 39 -17.61 -1.98 -9.43
C TYR A 39 -17.44 -2.03 -10.96
N SER A 40 -16.35 -2.62 -11.45
CA SER A 40 -16.12 -2.75 -12.90
C SER A 40 -17.14 -3.64 -13.59
N SER A 41 -17.57 -4.73 -12.95
CA SER A 41 -18.61 -5.62 -13.50
C SER A 41 -19.94 -4.88 -13.67
N ILE A 42 -20.38 -4.19 -12.61
CA ILE A 42 -21.61 -3.40 -12.63
C ILE A 42 -21.51 -2.24 -13.63
N TYR A 43 -20.31 -1.64 -13.77
CA TYR A 43 -20.06 -0.60 -14.76
C TYR A 43 -20.19 -1.12 -16.20
N CYS A 44 -19.68 -2.31 -16.50
CA CYS A 44 -19.84 -2.95 -17.81
C CYS A 44 -21.31 -3.22 -18.12
N GLU A 45 -22.04 -3.82 -17.18
CA GLU A 45 -23.46 -4.11 -17.32
C GLU A 45 -24.28 -2.84 -17.60
N PHE A 46 -23.99 -1.76 -16.87
CA PHE A 46 -24.58 -0.45 -17.13
C PHE A 46 -24.17 0.11 -18.50
N ALA A 47 -22.90 -0.03 -18.89
CA ALA A 47 -22.38 0.45 -20.17
C ALA A 47 -22.94 -0.32 -21.40
N GLU A 48 -23.45 -1.52 -21.22
CA GLU A 48 -24.13 -2.27 -22.29
C GLU A 48 -25.61 -1.89 -22.41
N THR A 49 -26.24 -1.56 -21.29
CA THR A 49 -27.70 -1.33 -21.21
C THR A 49 -28.11 0.13 -21.30
N TYR A 50 -27.23 1.10 -20.99
CA TYR A 50 -27.59 2.53 -20.89
C TYR A 50 -28.20 3.14 -22.16
N SER A 51 -27.89 2.59 -23.34
CA SER A 51 -28.37 3.09 -24.64
C SER A 51 -29.75 2.55 -25.01
N THR A 52 -30.16 1.40 -24.46
CA THR A 52 -31.38 0.68 -24.84
C THR A 52 -32.41 0.64 -23.73
N ASN A 53 -31.98 0.47 -22.47
CA ASN A 53 -32.85 0.44 -21.30
C ASN A 53 -32.09 1.01 -20.08
N PHE A 54 -32.37 2.27 -19.74
CA PHE A 54 -31.67 2.95 -18.66
C PHE A 54 -32.05 2.34 -17.30
N ASP A 55 -31.13 1.58 -16.71
CA ASP A 55 -31.30 1.04 -15.37
C ASP A 55 -30.93 2.09 -14.30
N SER A 56 -31.97 2.66 -13.70
CA SER A 56 -31.84 3.66 -12.64
C SER A 56 -31.19 3.13 -11.35
N LEU A 57 -31.30 1.84 -11.05
CA LEU A 57 -30.73 1.22 -9.85
C LEU A 57 -29.23 1.02 -10.01
N LEU A 58 -28.78 0.52 -11.17
CA LEU A 58 -27.35 0.39 -11.49
C LEU A 58 -26.68 1.77 -11.51
N TYR A 59 -27.33 2.76 -12.12
CA TYR A 59 -26.85 4.14 -12.13
C TYR A 59 -26.70 4.72 -10.72
N LEU A 60 -27.70 4.54 -9.85
CA LEU A 60 -27.67 5.04 -8.48
C LEU A 60 -26.56 4.36 -7.68
N TRP A 61 -26.39 3.05 -7.84
CA TRP A 61 -25.33 2.30 -7.17
C TRP A 61 -23.94 2.79 -7.58
N LEU A 62 -23.70 2.93 -8.89
CA LEU A 62 -22.44 3.44 -9.43
C LEU A 62 -22.16 4.86 -8.94
N THR A 63 -23.17 5.73 -8.92
CA THR A 63 -23.04 7.12 -8.46
C THR A 63 -22.73 7.18 -6.96
N ASN A 64 -23.40 6.36 -6.14
CA ASN A 64 -23.13 6.28 -4.70
C ASN A 64 -21.71 5.78 -4.40
N LYS A 65 -21.16 4.92 -5.26
CA LYS A 65 -19.81 4.37 -5.13
C LYS A 65 -18.74 5.13 -5.92
N ALA A 66 -19.11 6.19 -6.62
CA ALA A 66 -18.21 6.98 -7.46
C ALA A 66 -17.09 7.69 -6.68
N SER A 67 -17.32 8.04 -5.40
CA SER A 67 -16.30 8.64 -4.54
C SER A 67 -15.25 7.62 -4.09
N GLU A 68 -15.70 6.42 -3.70
CA GLU A 68 -14.86 5.32 -3.22
C GLU A 68 -13.93 4.79 -4.34
N ILE A 69 -14.46 4.66 -5.56
CA ILE A 69 -13.65 4.29 -6.73
C ILE A 69 -12.64 5.39 -7.11
N GLN A 70 -13.01 6.67 -7.01
CA GLN A 70 -12.09 7.77 -7.31
C GLN A 70 -10.92 7.84 -6.33
N GLN A 71 -11.17 7.66 -5.03
CA GLN A 71 -10.11 7.58 -4.02
C GLN A 71 -9.18 6.40 -4.30
N THR A 72 -9.75 5.27 -4.72
CA THR A 72 -8.99 4.09 -5.12
C THR A 72 -8.11 4.39 -6.33
N LEU A 73 -8.66 4.98 -7.39
CA LEU A 73 -7.90 5.35 -8.60
C LEU A 73 -6.78 6.37 -8.30
N ARG A 74 -7.08 7.40 -7.49
CA ARG A 74 -6.09 8.42 -7.08
C ARG A 74 -4.92 7.84 -6.29
N TYR A 75 -5.16 6.82 -5.47
CA TYR A 75 -4.09 6.15 -4.73
C TYR A 75 -3.06 5.50 -5.67
N PHE A 76 -3.50 4.98 -6.83
CA PHE A 76 -2.63 4.39 -7.85
C PHE A 76 -2.04 5.41 -8.83
N GLU A 77 -2.64 6.60 -8.95
CA GLU A 77 -2.10 7.74 -9.72
C GLU A 77 -0.91 8.41 -9.02
N VAL A 78 -0.97 8.58 -7.69
CA VAL A 78 0.05 9.33 -6.91
C VAL A 78 1.28 8.48 -6.55
N ASN A 79 1.16 7.15 -6.50
CA ASN A 79 2.26 6.25 -6.12
C ASN A 79 3.13 5.78 -7.30
N SER A 80 3.52 6.72 -8.17
CA SER A 80 4.52 6.53 -9.24
C SER A 80 5.95 6.24 -8.74
N LYS A 81 6.17 6.10 -7.42
CA LYS A 81 7.44 5.71 -6.80
C LYS A 81 7.60 4.20 -6.57
N ILE A 82 6.64 3.37 -7.00
CA ILE A 82 6.81 1.92 -7.09
C ILE A 82 7.36 1.64 -8.50
N PRO A 83 8.63 1.20 -8.66
CA PRO A 83 9.35 1.17 -9.94
C PRO A 83 8.84 0.14 -10.97
N LEU A 84 7.63 -0.37 -10.81
CA LEU A 84 7.01 -1.39 -11.67
C LEU A 84 5.67 -0.95 -12.27
N ILE A 85 5.07 0.14 -11.79
CA ILE A 85 3.76 0.60 -12.26
C ILE A 85 3.98 1.93 -13.00
N LYS A 86 3.92 1.90 -14.34
CA LYS A 86 3.82 3.14 -15.13
C LYS A 86 2.55 3.88 -14.68
N PRO A 87 2.56 5.21 -14.53
CA PRO A 87 1.34 5.95 -14.21
C PRO A 87 0.37 5.85 -15.41
N VAL A 88 -0.58 4.91 -15.37
CA VAL A 88 -1.50 4.66 -16.50
C VAL A 88 -2.79 5.48 -16.41
N ILE A 89 -3.13 6.02 -15.23
CA ILE A 89 -4.39 6.74 -15.03
C ILE A 89 -4.16 8.24 -15.21
N THR A 90 -4.49 8.76 -16.40
CA THR A 90 -4.33 10.18 -16.73
C THR A 90 -5.48 11.05 -16.21
N ASN A 91 -6.61 10.46 -15.78
CA ASN A 91 -7.79 11.20 -15.36
C ASN A 91 -8.70 10.40 -14.40
N PRO A 92 -8.48 10.41 -13.08
CA PRO A 92 -9.30 9.66 -12.12
C PRO A 92 -10.75 10.19 -12.04
N GLN A 93 -10.98 11.45 -12.42
CA GLN A 93 -12.31 12.08 -12.42
C GLN A 93 -13.18 11.61 -13.59
N LEU A 94 -12.61 10.85 -14.52
CA LEU A 94 -13.26 10.42 -15.74
C LEU A 94 -14.52 9.60 -15.44
N ILE A 95 -14.49 8.73 -14.42
CA ILE A 95 -15.65 7.92 -14.01
C ILE A 95 -16.80 8.79 -13.47
N SER A 96 -16.51 9.74 -12.58
CA SER A 96 -17.54 10.66 -12.05
C SER A 96 -18.11 11.60 -13.10
N ARG A 97 -17.36 11.90 -14.16
CA ARG A 97 -17.81 12.77 -15.24
C ARG A 97 -18.60 12.01 -16.31
N ILE A 98 -18.30 10.73 -16.50
CA ILE A 98 -18.95 9.89 -17.51
C ILE A 98 -20.31 9.39 -17.04
N LEU A 99 -20.47 9.02 -15.77
CA LEU A 99 -21.77 8.58 -15.22
C LEU A 99 -22.93 9.57 -15.49
N PRO A 100 -22.85 10.86 -15.10
CA PRO A 100 -23.91 11.81 -15.39
C PRO A 100 -24.05 12.06 -16.89
N ALA A 101 -22.96 12.04 -17.65
CA ALA A 101 -23.02 12.27 -19.09
C ALA A 101 -23.68 11.09 -19.85
N MET A 102 -23.56 9.85 -19.35
CA MET A 102 -24.27 8.66 -19.85
C MET A 102 -25.78 8.79 -19.62
N LYS A 103 -26.20 9.32 -18.45
CA LYS A 103 -27.61 9.60 -18.15
C LYS A 103 -28.23 10.60 -19.13
N TYR A 104 -27.47 11.61 -19.55
CA TYR A 104 -27.96 12.64 -20.49
C TYR A 104 -27.72 12.30 -21.98
N GLY A 105 -27.20 11.10 -22.29
CA GLY A 105 -26.95 10.68 -23.68
C GLY A 105 -25.88 11.50 -24.41
N THR A 106 -25.04 12.23 -23.67
CA THR A 106 -24.03 13.17 -24.23
C THR A 106 -22.64 12.53 -24.39
N VAL A 107 -22.52 11.24 -24.12
CA VAL A 107 -21.25 10.52 -24.07
C VAL A 107 -21.01 9.75 -25.36
N ASN A 108 -19.87 10.01 -25.98
CA ASN A 108 -19.35 9.21 -27.09
C ASN A 108 -18.86 7.85 -26.58
N THR A 109 -19.09 6.78 -27.34
CA THR A 109 -18.61 5.40 -27.08
C THR A 109 -17.12 5.35 -26.81
N GLY A 110 -16.32 6.22 -27.46
CA GLY A 110 -14.89 6.37 -27.19
C GLY A 110 -14.57 6.75 -25.73
N ARG A 111 -15.35 7.63 -25.10
CA ARG A 111 -15.15 8.04 -23.71
C ARG A 111 -15.55 6.94 -22.72
N VAL A 112 -16.61 6.18 -23.03
CA VAL A 112 -17.00 4.98 -22.28
C VAL A 112 -15.88 3.94 -22.30
N ASN A 113 -15.30 3.70 -23.47
CA ASN A 113 -14.19 2.77 -23.60
C ASN A 113 -12.94 3.23 -22.83
N SER A 114 -12.64 4.54 -22.83
CA SER A 114 -11.54 5.10 -22.02
C SER A 114 -11.75 4.93 -20.51
N SER A 115 -12.98 5.08 -20.00
CA SER A 115 -13.28 4.80 -18.58
C SER A 115 -13.09 3.34 -18.23
N TYR A 116 -13.54 2.45 -19.11
CA TYR A 116 -13.38 1.01 -18.91
C TYR A 116 -11.90 0.62 -18.90
N ASN A 117 -11.12 1.11 -19.85
CA ASN A 117 -9.66 0.89 -19.88
C ASN A 117 -8.98 1.42 -18.61
N THR A 118 -9.43 2.55 -18.07
CA THR A 118 -8.89 3.10 -16.81
C THR A 118 -9.13 2.16 -15.63
N LEU A 119 -10.34 1.58 -15.53
CA LEU A 119 -10.68 0.58 -14.51
C LEU A 119 -9.84 -0.69 -14.67
N LEU A 120 -9.68 -1.17 -15.90
CA LEU A 120 -8.89 -2.36 -16.23
C LEU A 120 -7.41 -2.17 -15.88
N CYS A 121 -6.83 -1.02 -16.22
CA CYS A 121 -5.44 -0.71 -15.86
C CYS A 121 -5.26 -0.65 -14.34
N CYS A 122 -6.19 -0.02 -13.61
CA CYS A 122 -6.14 0.00 -12.15
C CYS A 122 -6.20 -1.43 -11.56
N LYS A 123 -7.03 -2.30 -12.14
CA LYS A 123 -7.13 -3.70 -11.72
C LYS A 123 -5.82 -4.43 -11.91
N ASN A 124 -5.22 -4.34 -13.10
CA ASN A 124 -3.94 -4.99 -13.38
C ASN A 124 -2.84 -4.52 -12.42
N SER A 125 -2.76 -3.22 -12.14
CA SER A 125 -1.79 -2.68 -11.17
C SER A 125 -2.03 -3.17 -9.73
N MET A 126 -3.28 -3.38 -9.33
CA MET A 126 -3.59 -3.98 -8.03
C MET A 126 -3.22 -5.46 -7.96
N GLU A 127 -3.42 -6.21 -9.05
CA GLU A 127 -3.03 -7.62 -9.15
C GLU A 127 -1.50 -7.77 -9.08
N GLU A 128 -0.75 -6.95 -9.83
CA GLU A 128 0.71 -6.88 -9.77
C GLU A 128 1.20 -6.52 -8.36
N LEU A 129 0.56 -5.53 -7.71
CA LEU A 129 0.87 -5.17 -6.33
C LEU A 129 0.64 -6.36 -5.39
N MET A 130 -0.48 -7.06 -5.52
CA MET A 130 -0.81 -8.23 -4.70
C MET A 130 0.20 -9.35 -4.88
N GLU A 131 0.62 -9.63 -6.11
CA GLU A 131 1.66 -10.61 -6.43
C GLU A 131 3.00 -10.21 -5.81
N SER A 132 3.40 -8.94 -5.95
CA SER A 132 4.63 -8.43 -5.34
C SER A 132 4.64 -8.54 -3.82
N LEU A 133 3.50 -8.28 -3.17
CA LEU A 133 3.34 -8.41 -1.72
C LEU A 133 3.44 -9.87 -1.28
N HIS A 134 2.87 -10.79 -2.05
CA HIS A 134 2.95 -12.22 -1.78
C HIS A 134 4.37 -12.76 -1.96
N ASN A 135 5.06 -12.36 -3.03
CA ASN A 135 6.45 -12.72 -3.29
C ASN A 135 7.40 -12.24 -2.20
N ASP A 136 7.12 -11.08 -1.64
CA ASP A 136 7.95 -10.55 -0.58
C ASP A 136 7.63 -11.12 0.82
N LEU A 137 6.51 -11.85 1.03
CA LEU A 137 6.30 -12.65 2.24
C LEU A 137 7.31 -13.80 2.37
N ARG A 138 7.86 -14.27 1.24
CA ARG A 138 8.88 -15.34 1.23
C ARG A 138 10.28 -14.86 1.58
N LYS A 139 10.49 -13.55 1.75
CA LYS A 139 11.82 -12.93 1.93
C LYS A 139 12.01 -12.46 3.38
N PRO A 140 12.63 -13.27 4.27
CA PRO A 140 12.71 -12.97 5.70
C PRO A 140 13.47 -11.67 6.01
N PHE A 141 14.53 -11.34 5.26
CA PHE A 141 15.26 -10.07 5.41
C PHE A 141 14.42 -8.84 5.05
N LYS A 142 13.54 -8.94 4.05
CA LYS A 142 12.61 -7.84 3.76
C LYS A 142 11.56 -7.67 4.86
N LEU A 143 11.16 -8.77 5.50
CA LEU A 143 10.22 -8.74 6.61
C LEU A 143 10.86 -8.11 7.85
N SER A 144 12.08 -8.47 8.21
CA SER A 144 12.78 -7.84 9.35
C SER A 144 12.95 -6.34 9.13
N LEU A 145 13.37 -5.90 7.94
CA LEU A 145 13.46 -4.47 7.59
C LEU A 145 12.11 -3.76 7.72
N SER A 146 11.03 -4.38 7.22
CA SER A 146 9.67 -3.83 7.36
C SER A 146 9.23 -3.73 8.82
N GLY A 147 9.62 -4.69 9.65
CA GLY A 147 9.40 -4.70 11.09
C GLY A 147 10.18 -3.60 11.80
N ILE A 148 11.48 -3.44 11.52
CA ILE A 148 12.31 -2.37 12.07
C ILE A 148 11.70 -0.99 11.72
N LEU A 149 11.37 -0.77 10.45
CA LEU A 149 10.73 0.48 10.01
C LEU A 149 9.39 0.73 10.71
N TYR A 150 8.61 -0.33 10.99
CA TYR A 150 7.39 -0.21 11.75
C TYR A 150 7.66 0.27 13.18
N PHE A 151 8.63 -0.32 13.88
CA PHE A 151 9.02 0.11 15.22
C PHE A 151 9.56 1.53 15.27
N VAL A 152 10.38 1.94 14.29
CA VAL A 152 10.88 3.32 14.21
C VAL A 152 9.76 4.32 13.90
N SER A 153 8.73 3.90 13.15
CA SER A 153 7.53 4.72 12.89
C SER A 153 6.51 4.71 14.02
N LEU A 154 6.65 3.82 15.01
CA LEU A 154 5.70 3.62 16.09
C LEU A 154 5.48 4.87 16.95
N PRO A 155 6.51 5.68 17.29
CA PRO A 155 6.31 6.94 18.01
C PRO A 155 5.42 7.93 17.23
N VAL A 156 5.64 8.04 15.91
CA VAL A 156 4.82 8.91 15.04
C VAL A 156 3.39 8.37 14.94
N LEU A 157 3.24 7.04 14.88
CA LEU A 157 1.94 6.37 14.91
C LEU A 157 1.20 6.63 16.23
N MET A 158 1.90 6.59 17.36
CA MET A 158 1.36 6.92 18.68
C MET A 158 0.91 8.38 18.75
N MET A 159 1.71 9.33 18.23
CA MET A 159 1.31 10.74 18.17
C MET A 159 0.02 10.93 17.36
N PHE A 160 -0.15 10.19 16.26
CA PHE A 160 -1.38 10.21 15.48
C PHE A 160 -2.57 9.61 16.27
N TRP A 161 -2.38 8.45 16.91
CA TRP A 161 -3.42 7.80 17.71
C TRP A 161 -3.88 8.64 18.92
N LEU A 162 -2.96 9.39 19.53
CA LEU A 162 -3.26 10.33 20.61
C LEU A 162 -3.92 11.62 20.12
N ASN A 163 -4.24 11.73 18.82
CA ASN A 163 -4.75 12.95 18.18
C ASN A 163 -3.86 14.18 18.40
N LEU A 164 -2.56 13.98 18.67
CA LEU A 164 -1.58 15.07 18.80
C LEU A 164 -1.25 15.67 17.43
N ILE A 165 -1.41 14.88 16.36
CA ILE A 165 -1.17 15.30 14.97
C ILE A 165 -2.36 14.93 14.08
N SER A 166 -2.69 15.80 13.11
CA SER A 166 -3.75 15.54 12.13
C SER A 166 -3.32 14.49 11.10
N GLU A 167 -4.28 13.84 10.43
CA GLU A 167 -4.03 12.85 9.37
C GLU A 167 -3.17 13.43 8.24
N SER A 168 -3.42 14.69 7.85
CA SER A 168 -2.60 15.41 6.87
C SER A 168 -1.15 15.60 7.32
N MET A 169 -0.93 15.84 8.62
CA MET A 169 0.40 16.03 9.19
C MET A 169 1.14 14.70 9.34
N PHE A 170 0.44 13.62 9.70
CA PHE A 170 0.98 12.26 9.73
C PHE A 170 1.54 11.84 8.37
N TYR A 171 0.75 12.00 7.29
CA TYR A 171 1.23 11.70 5.94
C TYR A 171 2.38 12.60 5.50
N ARG A 172 2.39 13.88 5.91
CA ARG A 172 3.49 14.81 5.61
C ARG A 172 4.79 14.40 6.30
N ILE A 173 4.73 13.94 7.55
CA ILE A 173 5.90 13.48 8.31
C ILE A 173 6.45 12.17 7.72
N ILE A 174 5.59 11.19 7.45
CA ILE A 174 6.04 9.89 6.92
C ILE A 174 6.58 10.00 5.49
N SER A 175 6.03 10.92 4.68
CA SER A 175 6.50 11.15 3.31
C SER A 175 7.71 12.09 3.24
N SER A 176 8.10 12.71 4.35
CA SER A 176 9.18 13.67 4.41
C SER A 176 10.55 13.02 4.18
N TYR A 177 11.46 13.78 3.60
CA TYR A 177 12.84 13.31 3.35
C TYR A 177 13.59 13.12 4.67
N GLU A 178 13.34 13.98 5.65
CA GLU A 178 13.93 13.97 6.99
C GLU A 178 13.58 12.69 7.73
N PHE A 179 12.31 12.25 7.67
CA PHE A 179 11.89 11.01 8.30
C PHE A 179 12.47 9.77 7.60
N ARG A 180 12.63 9.81 6.26
CA ARG A 180 13.35 8.75 5.53
C ARG A 180 14.82 8.68 5.91
N LEU A 181 15.49 9.83 6.05
CA LEU A 181 16.88 9.89 6.51
C LEU A 181 17.03 9.35 7.93
N ALA A 182 16.14 9.73 8.85
CA ALA A 182 16.14 9.21 10.22
C ALA A 182 16.00 7.67 10.21
N ASN A 183 15.08 7.13 9.42
CA ASN A 183 14.93 5.68 9.26
C ASN A 183 16.20 4.99 8.73
N ILE A 184 16.87 5.59 7.73
CA ILE A 184 18.12 5.06 7.19
C ILE A 184 19.24 5.10 8.25
N LEU A 185 19.35 6.20 9.00
CA LEU A 185 20.33 6.35 10.07
C LEU A 185 20.07 5.36 11.20
N THR A 186 18.83 5.19 11.65
CA THR A 186 18.49 4.19 12.67
C THR A 186 18.82 2.77 12.19
N CYS A 187 18.58 2.47 10.91
CA CYS A 187 18.97 1.18 10.33
C CYS A 187 20.49 0.98 10.31
N LEU A 188 21.26 2.02 9.99
CA LEU A 188 22.73 2.00 10.05
C LEU A 188 23.25 1.84 11.47
N ILE A 189 22.68 2.57 12.43
CA ILE A 189 23.03 2.46 13.85
C ILE A 189 22.76 1.04 14.34
N CYS A 190 21.59 0.46 14.02
CA CYS A 190 21.27 -0.93 14.36
C CYS A 190 22.28 -1.93 13.77
N LEU A 191 22.70 -1.74 12.51
CA LEU A 191 23.72 -2.57 11.88
C LEU A 191 25.06 -2.47 12.61
N ILE A 192 25.52 -1.26 12.89
CA ILE A 192 26.80 -1.01 13.59
C ILE A 192 26.74 -1.61 15.01
N THR A 193 25.67 -1.36 15.76
CA THR A 193 25.51 -1.91 17.12
C THR A 193 25.47 -3.43 17.10
N SER A 194 24.79 -4.04 16.11
CA SER A 194 24.77 -5.50 15.97
C SER A 194 26.16 -6.07 15.66
N SER A 195 26.98 -5.37 14.86
CA SER A 195 28.35 -5.79 14.56
C SER A 195 29.25 -5.70 15.78
N ILE A 196 29.20 -4.59 16.54
CA ILE A 196 30.02 -4.40 17.76
C ILE A 196 29.71 -5.50 18.79
N ILE A 197 28.42 -5.78 19.03
CA ILE A 197 27.99 -6.83 19.95
C ILE A 197 28.53 -8.21 19.51
N MET A 198 28.60 -8.48 18.21
CA MET A 198 29.15 -9.73 17.69
C MET A 198 30.66 -9.82 17.92
N PHE A 199 31.41 -8.73 17.73
CA PHE A 199 32.86 -8.71 17.95
C PHE A 199 33.25 -8.78 19.43
N ASP A 200 32.56 -8.05 20.30
CA ASP A 200 32.83 -8.10 21.75
C ASP A 200 32.42 -9.45 22.35
N GLY A 201 31.35 -10.07 21.84
CA GLY A 201 30.96 -11.43 22.20
C GLY A 201 32.00 -12.49 21.81
N PHE A 202 32.68 -12.31 20.67
CA PHE A 202 33.73 -13.23 20.21
C PHE A 202 35.09 -12.99 20.89
N GLY A 203 35.39 -11.73 21.27
CA GLY A 203 36.62 -11.37 21.98
C GLY A 203 36.64 -11.81 23.44
N GLY A 204 35.48 -11.86 24.10
CA GLY A 204 35.36 -12.30 25.50
C GLY A 204 35.66 -13.79 25.73
N GLU A 205 35.37 -14.67 24.75
CA GLU A 205 35.65 -16.10 24.86
C GLU A 205 37.11 -16.47 24.52
N PHE A 206 37.81 -15.64 23.73
CA PHE A 206 39.20 -15.91 23.34
C PHE A 206 40.24 -15.48 24.39
N LEU A 207 39.91 -14.52 25.26
CA LEU A 207 40.80 -14.05 26.34
C LEU A 207 40.62 -14.79 27.67
N GLY A 208 39.60 -15.64 27.81
CA GLY A 208 39.40 -16.49 28.99
C GLY A 208 40.09 -17.86 28.93
N ASN A 209 40.75 -18.19 27.81
CA ASN A 209 41.41 -19.49 27.56
C ASN A 209 42.88 -19.35 27.14
N LEU A 210 43.53 -18.23 27.48
CA LEU A 210 44.99 -18.02 27.41
C LEU A 210 45.50 -17.64 28.80
#